data_AF-A0A7J4N9V5-F1
#
_entry.id   AF-A0A7J4N9V5-F1
#
_cell.length_a   1.000
_cell.length_b   1.000
_cell.length_c   1.000
_cell.angle_alpha   90.00
_cell.angle_beta   90.00
_cell.angle_gamma   90.00
#
_symmetry.space_group_name_H-M   'P 1'
#
loop_
_entity.id
_entity.type
_entity.pdbx_description
1 polymer ?
#
loop_
_entity_poly.entity_id
_entity_poly.type
_entity_poly.pdbx_seq_one_letter_code
_entity_poly.pdbx_strand_id
1 'polypeptide(L)'
;DCAAYEPTKEFRDVVRELRPGDRLRLFGELRAEPRTLNVEKFQIISAAPELRKVANPRCPVCGGPTKSVGSAGGHRCKKCGKKNDLEATREEVTRNISPGWYEPPVCARRHLGKPLKRMGLERHQP
;
A
#
# COMPACT_ATOMS: atom_id res chain seq x y z
N ASP A 1 -12.39 -9.02 -9.09
CA ASP A 1 -11.27 -9.16 -8.13
C ASP A 1 -9.99 -9.65 -8.78
N CYS A 2 -8.87 -9.49 -8.10
CA CYS A 2 -7.57 -10.05 -8.48
C CYS A 2 -7.02 -10.90 -7.33
N ALA A 3 -6.30 -11.97 -7.64
CA ALA A 3 -5.80 -12.90 -6.63
C ALA A 3 -4.38 -13.39 -6.94
N ALA A 4 -3.59 -13.56 -5.87
CA ALA A 4 -2.33 -14.29 -5.87
C ALA A 4 -2.48 -15.50 -4.93
N TYR A 5 -2.53 -16.71 -5.51
CA TYR A 5 -2.78 -17.95 -4.75
C TYR A 5 -1.53 -18.46 -4.04
N GLU A 6 -1.73 -19.41 -3.11
CA GLU A 6 -0.66 -20.05 -2.34
C GLU A 6 0.57 -20.48 -3.19
N PRO A 7 0.40 -21.09 -4.38
CA PRO A 7 1.53 -21.54 -5.18
C PRO A 7 2.49 -20.43 -5.61
N THR A 8 2.08 -19.15 -5.57
CA THR A 8 2.94 -18.00 -5.93
C THR A 8 3.97 -17.63 -4.85
N LYS A 9 3.94 -18.28 -3.67
CA LYS A 9 4.95 -18.16 -2.59
C LYS A 9 5.21 -16.70 -2.18
N GLU A 10 6.48 -16.26 -2.17
CA GLU A 10 6.96 -14.94 -1.76
C GLU A 10 6.36 -13.78 -2.58
N PHE A 11 5.83 -14.07 -3.78
CA PHE A 11 5.10 -13.08 -4.56
C PHE A 11 3.92 -12.48 -3.80
N ARG A 12 3.31 -13.27 -2.91
CA ARG A 12 2.21 -12.80 -2.04
C ARG A 12 2.68 -11.73 -1.06
N ASP A 13 3.96 -11.70 -0.69
CA ASP A 13 4.48 -10.71 0.25
C ASP A 13 4.48 -9.32 -0.39
N VAL A 14 4.91 -9.22 -1.66
CA VAL A 14 4.77 -7.99 -2.46
C VAL A 14 3.31 -7.56 -2.61
N VAL A 15 2.40 -8.51 -2.85
CA VAL A 15 0.96 -8.22 -2.99
C VAL A 15 0.36 -7.67 -1.69
N ARG A 16 0.84 -8.10 -0.52
CA ARG A 16 0.37 -7.60 0.81
C ARG A 16 0.83 -6.18 1.13
N GLU A 17 1.89 -5.71 0.48
CA GLU A 17 2.39 -4.33 0.63
C GLU A 17 1.58 -3.30 -0.16
N LEU A 18 0.75 -3.76 -1.10
CA LEU A 18 -0.11 -2.87 -1.90
C LEU A 18 -1.15 -2.15 -1.03
N ARG A 19 -1.46 -0.92 -1.41
CA ARG A 19 -2.44 -0.05 -0.75
C ARG A 19 -3.39 0.58 -1.76
N PRO A 20 -4.60 0.97 -1.34
CA PRO A 20 -5.50 1.77 -2.17
C PRO A 20 -4.78 3.02 -2.70
N GLY A 21 -4.93 3.27 -4.00
CA GLY A 21 -4.24 4.36 -4.71
C GLY A 21 -3.01 3.92 -5.50
N ASP A 22 -2.43 2.75 -5.20
CA ASP A 22 -1.36 2.21 -6.03
C ASP A 22 -1.86 1.94 -7.46
N ARG A 23 -1.08 2.39 -8.44
CA ARG A 23 -1.41 2.21 -9.85
C ARG A 23 -0.64 1.02 -10.40
N LEU A 24 -1.37 0.01 -10.87
CA LEU A 24 -0.81 -1.27 -11.27
C LEU A 24 -1.17 -1.61 -12.72
N ARG A 25 -0.30 -2.38 -13.38
CA ARG A 25 -0.62 -3.13 -14.60
C ARG A 25 -0.49 -4.61 -14.31
N LEU A 26 -1.61 -5.33 -14.34
CA LEU A 26 -1.68 -6.76 -14.01
C LEU A 26 -1.70 -7.61 -15.29
N PHE A 27 -1.12 -8.80 -15.20
CA PHE A 27 -1.21 -9.84 -16.23
C PHE A 27 -1.61 -11.15 -15.57
N GLY A 28 -2.47 -11.90 -16.24
CA GLY A 28 -2.95 -13.16 -15.70
C GLY A 28 -4.13 -13.72 -16.45
N GLU A 29 -4.65 -14.83 -15.94
CA GLU A 29 -5.86 -15.48 -16.45
C GLU A 29 -7.09 -14.95 -15.72
N LEU A 30 -8.09 -14.46 -16.47
CA LEU A 30 -9.37 -14.11 -15.91
C LEU A 30 -10.26 -15.35 -15.87
N ARG A 31 -10.53 -15.87 -14.67
CA ARG A 31 -11.52 -16.95 -14.49
C ARG A 31 -12.92 -16.39 -14.64
N ALA A 32 -13.83 -17.18 -15.22
CA ALA A 32 -15.22 -16.80 -15.38
C ALA A 32 -15.95 -16.78 -14.03
N GLU A 33 -15.79 -17.83 -13.21
CA GLU A 33 -16.51 -18.00 -11.95
C GLU A 33 -15.60 -18.57 -10.83
N PRO A 34 -15.51 -17.90 -9.66
CA PRO A 34 -15.82 -16.49 -9.47
C PRO A 34 -14.94 -15.61 -10.37
N ARG A 35 -15.49 -14.49 -10.86
CA ARG A 35 -14.81 -13.60 -11.82
C ARG A 35 -13.57 -12.93 -11.20
N THR A 36 -12.41 -13.58 -11.35
CA THR A 36 -11.17 -13.22 -10.65
C THR A 36 -9.97 -13.34 -11.58
N LEU A 37 -9.13 -12.32 -11.62
CA LEU A 37 -7.84 -12.36 -12.31
C LEU A 37 -6.80 -13.09 -11.46
N ASN A 38 -6.36 -14.26 -11.91
CA ASN A 38 -5.23 -14.97 -11.31
C ASN A 38 -3.92 -14.33 -11.78
N VAL A 39 -3.24 -13.61 -10.89
CA VAL A 39 -2.09 -12.77 -11.22
C VAL A 39 -0.86 -13.64 -11.49
N GLU A 40 -0.32 -13.53 -12.71
CA GLU A 40 0.91 -14.19 -13.14
C GLU A 40 2.15 -13.29 -13.10
N LYS A 41 1.95 -11.97 -13.17
CA LYS A 41 2.96 -10.92 -12.93
C LYS A 41 2.25 -9.57 -12.86
N PHE A 42 2.93 -8.56 -12.33
CA PHE A 42 2.46 -7.19 -12.46
C PHE A 42 3.58 -6.17 -12.52
N GLN A 43 3.22 -4.97 -12.95
CA GLN A 43 4.05 -3.78 -12.86
C GLN A 43 3.39 -2.81 -11.88
N ILE A 44 4.16 -2.33 -10.91
CA ILE A 44 3.80 -1.13 -10.15
C ILE A 44 4.18 0.07 -11.02
N ILE A 45 3.17 0.82 -11.47
CA ILE A 45 3.36 2.06 -12.24
C ILE A 45 3.68 3.21 -11.28
N SER A 46 2.96 3.31 -10.16
CA SER A 46 3.23 4.28 -9.11
C SER A 46 2.71 3.77 -7.76
N ALA A 47 3.51 3.96 -6.72
CA ALA A 47 3.14 3.69 -5.34
C ALA A 47 2.53 4.97 -4.72
N ALA A 48 1.32 4.87 -4.16
CA ALA A 48 0.68 6.00 -3.48
C ALA A 48 1.30 6.24 -2.09
N PRO A 49 1.41 7.49 -1.62
CA PRO A 49 1.87 7.75 -0.26
C PRO A 49 0.85 7.20 0.75
N GLU A 50 1.33 6.45 1.74
CA GLU A 50 0.51 6.01 2.87
C GLU A 50 0.88 6.86 4.09
N LEU A 51 -0.07 7.65 4.59
CA LEU A 51 0.16 8.53 5.75
C LEU A 51 -0.47 7.95 7.01
N ARG A 52 0.36 7.64 8.02
CA ARG A 52 -0.09 7.19 9.34
C ARG A 52 -0.10 8.34 10.32
N LYS A 53 -1.17 8.45 11.10
CA LYS A 53 -1.25 9.41 12.21
C LYS A 53 -0.33 8.97 13.36
N VAL A 54 0.57 9.86 13.76
CA VAL A 54 1.54 9.62 14.85
C VAL A 54 1.13 10.30 16.14
N ALA A 55 0.64 11.54 16.04
CA ALA A 55 0.29 12.33 17.21
C ALA A 55 -0.87 13.28 16.94
N ASN A 56 -1.57 13.66 18.01
CA ASN A 56 -2.45 14.83 17.97
C ASN A 56 -1.59 16.11 17.94
N PRO A 57 -2.08 17.22 17.36
CA PRO A 57 -1.37 18.49 17.36
C PRO A 57 -1.13 18.99 18.79
N ARG A 58 -0.05 19.75 18.98
CA ARG A 58 0.20 20.47 20.24
C ARG A 58 -0.71 21.69 20.33
N CYS A 59 -1.05 22.09 21.55
CA CYS A 59 -1.87 23.29 21.76
C CYS A 59 -1.11 24.53 21.25
N PRO A 60 -1.70 25.35 20.36
CA PRO A 60 -1.02 26.52 19.81
C PRO A 60 -0.81 27.64 20.84
N VAL A 61 -1.46 27.56 22.00
CA VAL A 61 -1.39 28.60 23.04
C VAL A 61 -0.40 28.26 24.15
N CYS A 62 -0.32 27.00 24.59
CA CYS A 62 0.54 26.61 25.71
C CYS A 62 1.49 25.44 25.41
N GLY A 63 1.50 24.92 24.17
CA GLY A 63 2.32 23.76 23.77
C GLY A 63 1.88 22.42 24.40
N GLY A 64 0.85 22.41 25.25
CA GLY A 64 0.39 21.23 25.96
C GLY A 64 -0.21 20.14 25.05
N PRO A 65 -0.31 18.89 25.54
CA PRO A 65 -0.93 17.80 24.80
C PRO A 65 -2.43 18.03 24.61
N THR A 66 -2.97 17.57 23.47
CA THR A 66 -4.39 17.69 23.14
C THR A 66 -5.05 16.31 23.02
N LYS A 67 -6.37 16.26 23.17
CA LYS A 67 -7.21 15.08 22.92
C LYS A 67 -8.18 15.36 21.79
N SER A 68 -8.50 14.36 20.98
CA SER A 68 -9.57 14.48 19.98
C SER A 68 -10.92 14.71 20.67
N VAL A 69 -11.79 15.51 20.04
CA VAL A 69 -13.17 15.76 20.50
C VAL A 69 -14.19 15.05 19.59
N GLY A 70 -13.74 14.19 18.69
CA GLY A 70 -14.56 13.50 17.69
C GLY A 70 -14.23 13.93 16.26
N SER A 71 -14.83 13.25 15.29
CA SER A 71 -14.55 13.41 13.84
C SER A 71 -14.77 14.84 13.32
N ALA A 72 -15.72 15.60 13.89
CA ALA A 72 -16.01 16.98 13.51
C ALA A 72 -15.50 18.03 14.53
N GLY A 73 -14.89 17.60 15.63
CA GLY A 73 -14.66 18.45 16.81
C GLY A 73 -13.22 18.97 17.00
N GLY A 74 -12.30 18.60 16.10
CA GLY A 74 -10.89 18.92 16.22
C GLY A 74 -10.26 18.37 17.51
N HIS A 75 -9.42 19.19 18.15
CA HIS A 75 -8.61 18.83 19.30
C HIS A 75 -8.81 19.81 20.47
N ARG A 76 -8.88 19.29 21.71
CA ARG A 76 -8.95 20.10 22.94
C ARG A 76 -7.68 19.93 23.77
N CYS A 77 -7.09 21.04 24.20
CA CYS A 77 -5.94 21.03 25.10
C CYS A 77 -6.33 20.46 26.47
N LYS A 78 -5.49 19.54 26.99
CA LYS A 78 -5.66 18.98 28.34
C LYS A 78 -5.25 19.95 29.46
N LYS A 79 -4.38 20.93 29.16
CA LYS A 79 -3.90 21.93 30.14
C LYS A 79 -4.80 23.16 30.23
N CYS A 80 -5.01 23.87 29.12
CA CYS A 80 -5.73 25.15 29.12
C CYS A 80 -7.15 25.08 28.55
N GLY A 81 -7.65 23.89 28.21
CA GLY A 81 -9.02 23.68 27.74
C GLY A 81 -9.35 24.21 26.33
N LYS A 82 -8.49 25.02 25.71
CA LYS A 82 -8.72 25.60 24.38
C LYS A 82 -8.86 24.52 23.30
N LYS A 83 -9.82 24.75 22.39
CA LYS A 83 -10.02 23.93 21.19
C LYS A 83 -9.16 24.46 20.04
N ASN A 84 -8.75 23.57 19.15
CA ASN A 84 -8.07 23.87 17.89
C ASN A 84 -8.46 22.81 16.85
N ASP A 85 -8.39 23.18 15.58
CA ASP A 85 -8.72 22.39 14.40
C ASP A 85 -7.46 21.98 13.60
N LEU A 86 -6.29 22.09 14.24
CA LEU A 86 -5.02 21.71 13.63
C LEU A 86 -5.03 20.25 13.22
N GLU A 87 -4.38 19.95 12.09
CA GLU A 87 -4.24 18.58 11.64
C GLU A 87 -3.34 17.77 12.56
N ALA A 88 -3.67 16.49 12.69
CA ALA A 88 -2.80 15.53 13.36
C ALA A 88 -1.48 15.41 12.61
N THR A 89 -0.38 15.30 13.36
CA THR A 89 0.92 14.97 12.77
C THR A 89 0.85 13.58 12.16
N ARG A 90 1.16 13.50 10.86
CA ARG A 90 1.23 12.26 10.09
C ARG A 90 2.65 12.05 9.61
N GLU A 91 3.03 10.79 9.49
CA GLU A 91 4.29 10.36 8.87
C GLU A 91 3.97 9.47 7.69
N GLU A 92 4.85 9.48 6.70
CA GLU A 92 4.78 8.55 5.59
C GLU A 92 5.24 7.16 6.04
N VAL A 93 4.42 6.16 5.75
CA VAL A 93 4.73 4.76 6.01
C VAL A 93 5.61 4.27 4.87
N THR A 94 6.86 3.94 5.18
CA THR A 94 7.75 3.29 4.22
C THR A 94 7.26 1.88 3.93
N ARG A 95 7.20 1.51 2.65
CA ARG A 95 6.76 0.20 2.19
C ARG A 95 7.88 -0.48 1.41
N ASN A 96 7.93 -1.81 1.45
CA ASN A 96 8.95 -2.60 0.76
C ASN A 96 8.59 -2.87 -0.71
N ILE A 97 8.05 -1.86 -1.39
CA ILE A 97 7.68 -1.90 -2.80
C ILE A 97 8.07 -0.59 -3.47
N SER A 98 8.39 -0.67 -4.76
CA SER A 98 8.69 0.51 -5.56
C SER A 98 8.19 0.32 -7.00
N PRO A 99 8.11 1.39 -7.82
CA PRO A 99 7.76 1.27 -9.22
C PRO A 99 8.67 0.28 -9.95
N GLY A 100 8.09 -0.72 -10.61
CA GLY A 100 8.87 -1.81 -11.18
C GLY A 100 8.06 -3.06 -11.50
N TRP A 101 8.73 -4.07 -12.05
CA TRP A 101 8.12 -5.34 -12.43
C TRP A 101 8.33 -6.41 -11.37
N TYR A 102 7.25 -7.12 -11.04
CA TYR A 102 7.24 -8.22 -10.10
C TYR A 102 6.68 -9.48 -10.78
N GLU A 103 7.38 -10.61 -10.64
CA GLU A 103 6.91 -11.92 -11.11
C GLU A 103 7.07 -13.00 -10.02
N PRO A 104 6.17 -13.99 -9.96
CA PRO A 104 6.30 -15.16 -9.10
C PRO A 104 7.59 -15.95 -9.34
N PRO A 105 8.00 -16.81 -8.39
CA PRO A 105 9.13 -17.71 -8.59
C PRO A 105 8.90 -18.67 -9.77
N VAL A 106 9.98 -19.21 -10.31
CA VAL A 106 9.97 -20.07 -11.49
C VAL A 106 9.05 -21.28 -11.31
N CYS A 107 8.96 -21.85 -10.11
CA CYS A 107 8.10 -22.99 -9.79
C CYS A 107 6.59 -22.69 -9.94
N ALA A 108 6.19 -21.42 -9.86
CA ALA A 108 4.81 -20.97 -9.99
C ALA A 108 4.48 -20.46 -11.41
N ARG A 109 5.46 -20.47 -12.31
CA ARG A 109 5.30 -19.94 -13.66
C ARG A 109 4.43 -20.89 -14.49
N ARG A 110 3.45 -20.32 -15.18
CA ARG A 110 2.63 -21.07 -16.15
C ARG A 110 3.35 -21.20 -17.50
N HIS A 111 2.98 -22.22 -18.25
CA HIS A 111 3.58 -22.58 -19.54
C HIS A 111 3.65 -21.41 -20.54
N LEU A 112 2.59 -20.60 -20.62
CA LEU A 112 2.50 -19.46 -21.53
C LEU A 112 3.01 -18.14 -20.92
N GLY A 113 3.30 -18.12 -19.62
CA GLY A 113 3.77 -16.94 -18.91
C GLY A 113 5.19 -16.57 -19.34
N LYS A 114 5.33 -15.59 -20.25
CA LYS A 114 6.65 -15.13 -20.72
C LYS A 114 7.46 -14.55 -19.54
N PRO A 115 8.64 -15.06 -19.18
CA PRO A 115 9.46 -14.51 -18.10
C PRO A 115 9.91 -13.06 -18.36
N LEU A 116 10.06 -12.24 -17.32
CA LEU A 116 10.58 -10.85 -17.44
C LEU A 116 11.94 -10.80 -18.16
N LYS A 117 12.85 -11.72 -17.84
CA LYS A 117 14.16 -11.84 -18.51
C LYS A 117 14.07 -11.98 -20.04
N ARG A 118 13.00 -12.60 -20.56
CA ARG A 118 12.77 -12.76 -22.02
C ARG A 118 12.09 -11.53 -22.65
N MET A 119 11.72 -10.55 -21.84
CA MET A 119 11.14 -9.27 -22.27
C MET A 119 12.20 -8.15 -22.25
N GLY A 120 13.45 -8.44 -21.88
CA GLY A 120 14.46 -7.40 -21.64
C GLY A 120 14.14 -6.54 -20.42
N LEU A 121 13.36 -7.08 -19.48
CA LEU A 121 12.94 -6.39 -18.26
C LEU A 121 13.61 -7.04 -17.04
N GLU A 122 13.95 -6.22 -16.08
CA GLU A 122 14.50 -6.68 -14.80
C GLU A 122 13.36 -6.90 -13.79
N ARG A 123 13.49 -7.98 -13.02
CA ARG A 123 12.63 -8.22 -11.88
C ARG A 123 13.07 -7.28 -10.76
N HIS A 124 12.16 -6.47 -10.24
CA HIS A 124 12.41 -5.70 -9.04
C HIS A 124 12.71 -6.67 -7.90
N GLN A 125 13.90 -6.52 -7.32
CA GLN A 125 14.25 -7.17 -6.05
C GLN A 125 14.10 -6.09 -4.97
N PRO A 126 13.26 -6.30 -3.96
CA PRO A 126 13.16 -5.38 -2.84
C PRO A 126 14.51 -5.21 -2.13
#